data_AF-A0A926R8V2-F1
#
_entry.id   AF-A0A926R8V2-F1
#
_cell.length_a   1.000
_cell.length_b   1.000
_cell.length_c   1.000
_cell.angle_alpha   90.00
_cell.angle_beta   90.00
_cell.angle_gamma   90.00
#
_symmetry.space_group_name_H-M   'P 1'
#
loop_
_entity.id
_entity.type
_entity.pdbx_description
1 polymer ?
#
loop_
_entity_poly.entity_id
_entity_poly.type
_entity_poly.pdbx_seq_one_letter_code
_entity_poly.pdbx_strand_id
1 'polypeptide(L)'
;MKKKFILFLTVFFLLTNNSFSTTGTGEVRLSNSVINGYIKYLMMNSIGTDAKNRPAEYKKGNPDFFAITKSGNNYGFSYCPRGQSCRFDPTLALQLCRNHASQKCYIFDRKRKIVWGNKNYKISRKATSSEIREILEELGFTGTKKSSTTNSSTTETKPKITKKKKVEDGDIVKQLKELNSLLESGVISAEEFDKAKKKILE
;
A
#
# COMPACT_ATOMS: atom_id res chain seq x y z
N MET A 1 -54.80 -17.43 25.30
CA MET A 1 -53.98 -16.31 24.77
C MET A 1 -52.47 -16.62 24.85
N LYS A 2 -51.88 -17.52 24.04
CA LYS A 2 -50.43 -17.84 24.14
C LYS A 2 -49.80 -18.37 22.83
N LYS A 3 -50.12 -17.79 21.66
CA LYS A 3 -49.46 -18.19 20.39
C LYS A 3 -48.97 -17.03 19.52
N LYS A 4 -49.12 -15.77 19.96
CA LYS A 4 -48.65 -14.57 19.22
C LYS A 4 -47.31 -14.03 19.70
N PHE A 5 -46.69 -14.64 20.72
CA PHE A 5 -45.45 -14.13 21.33
C PHE A 5 -44.16 -14.81 20.81
N ILE A 6 -44.27 -15.89 20.03
CA ILE A 6 -43.10 -16.64 19.52
C ILE A 6 -42.55 -16.03 18.22
N LEU A 7 -43.38 -15.32 17.44
CA LEU A 7 -42.95 -14.74 16.15
C LEU A 7 -42.06 -13.50 16.31
N PHE A 8 -42.10 -12.81 17.47
CA PHE A 8 -41.30 -11.61 17.70
C PHE A 8 -39.86 -11.90 18.15
N LEU A 9 -39.59 -13.09 18.72
CA LEU A 9 -38.26 -13.42 19.26
C LEU A 9 -37.27 -13.82 18.16
N THR A 10 -37.73 -14.37 17.04
CA THR A 10 -36.88 -14.81 15.93
C THR A 10 -36.45 -13.67 14.99
N VAL A 11 -37.20 -12.56 14.96
CA VAL A 11 -36.90 -11.40 14.10
C VAL A 11 -35.80 -10.52 14.71
N PHE A 12 -35.68 -10.47 16.03
CA PHE A 12 -34.67 -9.63 16.71
C PHE A 12 -33.24 -10.19 16.56
N PHE A 13 -33.07 -11.48 16.30
CA PHE A 13 -31.76 -12.12 16.14
C PHE A 13 -31.11 -11.87 14.77
N LEU A 14 -31.86 -11.39 13.77
CA LEU A 14 -31.35 -11.16 12.41
C LEU A 14 -30.75 -9.75 12.20
N LEU A 15 -30.91 -8.83 13.16
CA LEU A 15 -30.52 -7.43 13.03
C LEU A 15 -29.13 -7.09 13.56
N THR A 16 -28.36 -8.06 14.09
CA THR A 16 -27.03 -7.81 14.67
C THR A 16 -25.86 -8.31 13.82
N ASN A 17 -26.06 -8.50 12.52
CA ASN A 17 -24.97 -8.79 11.58
C ASN A 17 -24.13 -7.53 11.30
N ASN A 18 -23.32 -7.12 12.27
CA ASN A 18 -22.22 -6.20 12.00
C ASN A 18 -21.15 -6.93 11.18
N SER A 19 -21.31 -6.91 9.85
CA SER A 19 -20.24 -7.36 8.95
C SER A 19 -19.14 -6.29 8.94
N PHE A 20 -18.13 -6.48 9.78
CA PHE A 20 -16.96 -5.62 9.79
C PHE A 20 -16.03 -6.05 8.64
N SER A 21 -16.10 -5.34 7.52
CA SER A 21 -15.08 -5.48 6.47
C SER A 21 -13.73 -5.02 7.01
N THR A 22 -12.76 -5.93 7.10
CA THR A 22 -11.37 -5.60 7.41
C THR A 22 -10.66 -4.93 6.23
N THR A 23 -11.23 -5.04 5.03
CA THR A 23 -10.72 -4.44 3.80
C THR A 23 -11.38 -3.08 3.56
N GLY A 24 -10.58 -2.11 3.14
CA GLY A 24 -11.07 -0.76 2.88
C GLY A 24 -11.82 -0.66 1.55
N THR A 25 -12.63 0.38 1.43
CA THR A 25 -13.45 0.69 0.25
C THR A 25 -13.47 2.21 0.01
N GLY A 26 -13.91 2.61 -1.17
CA GLY A 26 -14.00 4.01 -1.58
C GLY A 26 -12.71 4.56 -2.17
N GLU A 27 -12.73 5.86 -2.50
CA GLU A 27 -11.55 6.55 -3.02
C GLU A 27 -10.51 6.77 -1.91
N VAL A 28 -9.23 6.51 -2.23
CA VAL A 28 -8.09 6.80 -1.36
C VAL A 28 -6.92 7.25 -2.23
N ARG A 29 -6.18 8.26 -1.75
CA ARG A 29 -4.96 8.75 -2.38
C ARG A 29 -3.82 8.54 -1.40
N LEU A 30 -2.84 7.74 -1.79
CA LEU A 30 -1.70 7.42 -0.94
C LEU A 30 -0.69 8.56 -0.97
N SER A 31 -0.25 9.00 0.20
CA SER A 31 0.87 9.92 0.32
C SER A 31 2.16 9.23 -0.15
N ASN A 32 3.16 10.02 -0.55
CA ASN A 32 4.48 9.47 -0.92
C ASN A 32 5.08 8.63 0.21
N SER A 33 4.86 9.01 1.47
CA SER A 33 5.29 8.24 2.65
C SER A 33 4.64 6.85 2.68
N VAL A 34 3.33 6.76 2.45
CA VAL A 34 2.62 5.47 2.39
C VAL A 34 3.08 4.64 1.18
N ILE A 35 3.30 5.26 0.02
CA ILE A 35 3.80 4.57 -1.18
C ILE A 35 5.21 3.99 -0.93
N ASN A 36 6.12 4.78 -0.35
CA ASN A 36 7.47 4.32 -0.01
C ASN A 36 7.42 3.19 1.05
N GLY A 37 6.53 3.34 2.04
CA GLY A 37 6.22 2.29 3.02
C GLY A 37 5.70 1.01 2.37
N TYR A 38 4.88 1.13 1.33
CA TYR A 38 4.35 0.00 0.58
C TYR A 38 5.40 -0.68 -0.30
N ILE A 39 6.28 0.09 -0.94
CA ILE A 39 7.44 -0.45 -1.65
C ILE A 39 8.34 -1.21 -0.68
N LYS A 40 8.63 -0.63 0.51
CA LYS A 40 9.33 -1.32 1.60
C LYS A 40 8.59 -2.59 2.03
N TYR A 41 7.27 -2.53 2.16
CA TYR A 41 6.39 -3.67 2.44
C TYR A 41 6.61 -4.83 1.46
N LEU A 42 6.81 -4.52 0.18
CA LEU A 42 7.00 -5.53 -0.87
C LEU A 42 8.47 -5.95 -1.02
N MET A 43 9.43 -5.10 -0.67
CA MET A 43 10.84 -5.26 -1.02
C MET A 43 11.75 -5.54 0.19
N MET A 44 11.24 -6.00 1.33
CA MET A 44 12.01 -6.28 2.56
C MET A 44 13.16 -7.31 2.42
N ASN A 45 13.42 -7.81 1.22
CA ASN A 45 14.66 -8.53 0.89
C ASN A 45 15.84 -7.59 0.55
N SER A 46 15.62 -6.27 0.43
CA SER A 46 16.56 -5.32 -0.21
C SER A 46 16.84 -4.01 0.54
N ILE A 47 16.43 -3.82 1.81
CA ILE A 47 16.65 -2.54 2.51
C ILE A 47 17.63 -2.68 3.69
N GLY A 48 18.87 -2.23 3.45
CA GLY A 48 19.73 -1.59 4.45
C GLY A 48 20.68 -2.50 5.24
N THR A 49 21.89 -2.00 5.44
CA THR A 49 23.04 -2.56 6.16
C THR A 49 22.83 -2.72 7.68
N ASP A 50 21.67 -2.32 8.19
CA ASP A 50 21.26 -2.32 9.59
C ASP A 50 20.27 -3.45 9.96
N ALA A 51 20.01 -4.38 9.04
CA ALA A 51 19.17 -5.57 9.28
C ALA A 51 19.56 -6.37 10.54
N LYS A 52 20.81 -6.26 11.02
CA LYS A 52 21.29 -6.95 12.23
C LYS A 52 20.63 -6.43 13.52
N ASN A 53 20.35 -5.12 13.60
CA ASN A 53 19.84 -4.45 14.81
C ASN A 53 18.32 -4.24 14.82
N ARG A 54 17.62 -4.60 13.74
CA ARG A 54 16.17 -4.43 13.71
C ARG A 54 15.45 -5.56 14.46
N PRO A 55 14.26 -5.29 15.04
CA PRO A 55 13.34 -6.32 15.49
C PRO A 55 13.11 -7.39 14.42
N ALA A 56 12.82 -8.63 14.82
CA ALA A 56 12.74 -9.78 13.92
C ALA A 56 11.79 -9.58 12.72
N GLU A 57 10.74 -8.76 12.90
CA GLU A 57 9.80 -8.36 11.85
C GLU A 57 10.41 -7.59 10.65
N TYR A 58 11.65 -7.08 10.77
CA TYR A 58 12.33 -6.32 9.71
C TYR A 58 13.58 -7.02 9.13
N LYS A 59 13.85 -8.28 9.51
CA LYS A 59 15.12 -8.96 9.21
C LYS A 59 15.17 -9.72 7.88
N LYS A 60 14.01 -10.20 7.40
CA LYS A 60 13.72 -10.82 6.07
C LYS A 60 12.46 -11.68 6.23
N GLY A 61 11.51 -11.59 5.29
CA GLY A 61 10.26 -12.33 5.41
C GLY A 61 9.34 -12.17 4.21
N ASN A 62 8.25 -12.92 4.22
CA ASN A 62 7.17 -12.74 3.27
C ASN A 62 6.19 -11.69 3.79
N PRO A 63 5.77 -10.73 2.94
CA PRO A 63 4.76 -9.75 3.33
C PRO A 63 3.44 -10.45 3.67
N ASP A 64 2.80 -10.11 4.78
CA ASP A 64 1.50 -10.68 5.19
C ASP A 64 0.36 -9.69 4.95
N PHE A 65 0.36 -8.55 5.66
CA PHE A 65 -0.68 -7.53 5.54
C PHE A 65 -0.10 -6.13 5.47
N PHE A 66 -0.70 -5.28 4.63
CA PHE A 66 -0.48 -3.83 4.62
C PHE A 66 -1.81 -3.13 4.91
N ALA A 67 -1.81 -2.23 5.88
CA ALA A 67 -2.97 -1.46 6.30
C ALA A 67 -2.71 0.03 6.09
N ILE A 68 -3.76 0.78 5.72
CA ILE A 68 -3.71 2.23 5.54
C ILE A 68 -4.89 2.93 6.22
N THR A 69 -4.74 4.20 6.51
CA THR A 69 -5.84 5.10 6.87
C THR A 69 -6.68 5.46 5.64
N LYS A 70 -7.95 5.83 5.83
CA LYS A 70 -8.84 6.26 4.73
C LYS A 70 -8.36 7.55 4.03
N SER A 71 -7.62 8.38 4.74
CA SER A 71 -6.94 9.57 4.21
C SER A 71 -5.70 9.22 3.37
N GLY A 72 -5.22 7.97 3.43
CA GLY A 72 -4.04 7.50 2.70
C GLY A 72 -2.73 8.13 3.17
N ASN A 73 -2.69 8.71 4.37
CA ASN A 73 -1.52 9.42 4.90
C ASN A 73 -0.70 8.60 5.90
N ASN A 74 -1.24 7.51 6.42
CA ASN A 74 -0.57 6.67 7.40
C ASN A 74 -0.79 5.18 7.11
N TYR A 75 0.14 4.35 7.56
CA TYR A 75 0.17 2.92 7.26
C TYR A 75 0.76 2.09 8.40
N GLY A 76 0.55 0.79 8.32
CA GLY A 76 1.19 -0.22 9.16
C GLY A 76 1.21 -1.55 8.43
N PHE A 77 2.20 -2.38 8.71
CA PHE A 77 2.35 -3.66 8.01
C PHE A 77 2.85 -4.76 8.92
N SER A 78 2.64 -6.00 8.50
CA SER A 78 3.21 -7.20 9.14
C SER A 78 3.86 -8.12 8.10
N TYR A 79 4.78 -8.94 8.60
CA TYR A 79 5.51 -9.94 7.83
C TYR A 79 5.52 -11.27 8.54
N CYS A 80 5.68 -12.32 7.76
CA CYS A 80 6.11 -13.60 8.26
C CYS A 80 7.62 -13.78 8.05
N PRO A 81 8.44 -13.82 9.13
CA PRO A 81 9.87 -14.07 9.01
C PRO A 81 10.18 -15.39 8.31
N ARG A 82 11.29 -15.43 7.58
CA ARG A 82 11.69 -16.64 6.84
C ARG A 82 11.91 -17.81 7.80
N GLY A 83 11.34 -18.98 7.47
CA GLY A 83 11.49 -20.20 8.28
C GLY A 83 10.56 -20.29 9.49
N GLN A 84 9.66 -19.32 9.68
CA GLN A 84 8.66 -19.34 10.73
C GLN A 84 7.29 -19.77 10.20
N SER A 85 6.47 -20.37 11.08
CA SER A 85 5.07 -20.66 10.81
C SER A 85 4.21 -19.55 11.41
N CYS A 86 3.94 -18.51 10.62
CA CYS A 86 3.20 -17.34 11.10
C CYS A 86 1.70 -17.53 10.94
N ARG A 87 0.94 -17.05 11.94
CA ARG A 87 -0.51 -16.95 11.85
C ARG A 87 -0.86 -15.83 10.88
N PHE A 88 -1.71 -16.13 9.91
CA PHE A 88 -2.19 -15.16 8.93
C PHE A 88 -3.27 -14.25 9.55
N ASP A 89 -2.84 -13.24 10.29
CA ASP A 89 -3.70 -12.34 11.06
C ASP A 89 -3.43 -10.85 10.76
N PRO A 90 -4.46 -10.04 10.41
CA PRO A 90 -4.30 -8.61 10.12
C PRO A 90 -4.07 -7.73 11.37
N THR A 91 -4.24 -8.27 12.59
CA THR A 91 -4.26 -7.49 13.84
C THR A 91 -3.04 -6.61 14.02
N LEU A 92 -1.83 -7.15 13.79
CA LEU A 92 -0.59 -6.40 13.96
C LEU A 92 -0.50 -5.21 12.97
N ALA A 93 -0.76 -5.44 11.68
CA ALA A 93 -0.72 -4.38 10.68
C ALA A 93 -1.74 -3.26 10.98
N LEU A 94 -2.95 -3.65 11.42
CA LEU A 94 -3.99 -2.70 11.82
C LEU A 94 -3.62 -1.92 13.08
N GLN A 95 -3.02 -2.58 14.08
CA GLN A 95 -2.57 -1.93 15.31
C GLN A 95 -1.45 -0.93 15.03
N LEU A 96 -0.42 -1.34 14.27
CA LEU A 96 0.68 -0.45 13.88
C LEU A 96 0.15 0.76 13.11
N CYS A 97 -0.77 0.56 12.17
CA CYS A 97 -1.39 1.68 11.45
C CYS A 97 -2.15 2.63 12.40
N ARG A 98 -2.86 2.12 13.42
CA ARG A 98 -3.60 2.96 14.37
C ARG A 98 -2.68 3.69 15.36
N ASN A 99 -1.60 3.07 15.80
CA ASN A 99 -0.69 3.67 16.77
C ASN A 99 -0.04 4.97 16.26
N HIS A 100 0.03 5.14 14.94
CA HIS A 100 0.56 6.35 14.30
C HIS A 100 -0.53 7.28 13.73
N ALA A 101 -1.82 6.97 13.94
CA ALA A 101 -2.93 7.81 13.45
C ALA A 101 -4.18 7.75 14.34
N SER A 102 -4.78 8.91 14.63
CA SER A 102 -6.11 9.03 15.25
C SER A 102 -7.27 8.61 14.33
N GLN A 103 -7.02 7.74 13.34
CA GLN A 103 -7.96 7.37 12.29
C GLN A 103 -8.13 5.85 12.19
N LYS A 104 -9.30 5.43 11.71
CA LYS A 104 -9.55 4.01 11.39
C LYS A 104 -8.63 3.56 10.25
N CYS A 105 -8.02 2.40 10.44
CA CYS A 105 -7.20 1.72 9.45
C CYS A 105 -7.92 0.51 8.86
N TYR A 106 -7.59 0.22 7.60
CA TYR A 106 -8.16 -0.88 6.82
C TYR A 106 -7.05 -1.61 6.06
N ILE A 107 -7.26 -2.89 5.79
CA ILE A 107 -6.35 -3.69 4.97
C ILE A 107 -6.43 -3.23 3.51
N PHE A 108 -5.25 -2.91 2.97
CA PHE A 108 -5.01 -2.52 1.58
C PHE A 108 -4.39 -3.65 0.76
N ASP A 109 -3.49 -4.44 1.36
CA ASP A 109 -2.85 -5.58 0.69
C ASP A 109 -2.79 -6.81 1.60
N ARG A 110 -2.95 -7.99 0.98
CA ARG A 110 -2.75 -9.31 1.59
C ARG A 110 -1.77 -10.12 0.75
N LYS A 111 -0.56 -10.40 1.26
CA LYS A 111 0.47 -11.23 0.59
C LYS A 111 0.80 -10.77 -0.83
N ARG A 112 1.03 -9.46 -1.02
CA ARG A 112 1.27 -8.80 -2.32
C ARG A 112 0.05 -8.77 -3.23
N LYS A 113 -1.14 -8.85 -2.66
CA LYS A 113 -2.39 -8.73 -3.38
C LYS A 113 -3.16 -7.53 -2.85
N ILE A 114 -3.24 -6.48 -3.67
CA ILE A 114 -4.07 -5.31 -3.37
C ILE A 114 -5.51 -5.78 -3.31
N VAL A 115 -6.15 -5.47 -2.19
CA VAL A 115 -7.55 -5.73 -1.90
C VAL A 115 -8.17 -4.44 -1.37
N TRP A 116 -8.81 -3.66 -2.25
CA TRP A 116 -9.43 -2.38 -1.87
C TRP A 116 -10.66 -2.09 -2.74
N GLY A 117 -11.85 -2.11 -2.14
CA GLY A 117 -13.11 -2.07 -2.89
C GLY A 117 -13.17 -3.19 -3.92
N ASN A 118 -13.34 -2.84 -5.20
CA ASN A 118 -13.35 -3.77 -6.32
C ASN A 118 -11.95 -4.08 -6.88
N LYS A 119 -10.89 -3.45 -6.38
CA LYS A 119 -9.53 -3.65 -6.87
C LYS A 119 -8.92 -4.88 -6.23
N ASN A 120 -8.49 -5.79 -7.10
CA ASN A 120 -8.00 -7.11 -6.75
C ASN A 120 -6.79 -7.44 -7.64
N TYR A 121 -5.61 -6.94 -7.28
CA TYR A 121 -4.43 -6.98 -8.14
C TYR A 121 -3.24 -7.62 -7.44
N LYS A 122 -2.60 -8.62 -8.06
CA LYS A 122 -1.44 -9.31 -7.49
C LYS A 122 -0.15 -8.71 -8.04
N ILE A 123 0.68 -8.16 -7.16
CA ILE A 123 1.97 -7.59 -7.53
C ILE A 123 3.01 -8.70 -7.70
N SER A 124 3.71 -8.67 -8.83
CA SER A 124 4.82 -9.58 -9.12
C SER A 124 5.89 -9.51 -8.03
N ARG A 125 6.51 -10.65 -7.70
CA ARG A 125 7.68 -10.69 -6.82
C ARG A 125 8.92 -10.04 -7.43
N LYS A 126 8.93 -9.85 -8.75
CA LYS A 126 10.01 -9.22 -9.52
C LYS A 126 9.77 -7.73 -9.78
N ALA A 127 8.62 -7.19 -9.38
CA ALA A 127 8.28 -5.80 -9.63
C ALA A 127 9.31 -4.87 -8.96
N THR A 128 9.82 -3.92 -9.73
CA THR A 128 10.68 -2.83 -9.31
C THR A 128 9.88 -1.72 -8.61
N SER A 129 10.57 -0.82 -7.92
CA SER A 129 9.94 0.35 -7.29
C SER A 129 9.14 1.19 -8.30
N SER A 130 9.66 1.39 -9.51
CA SER A 130 8.97 2.15 -10.58
C SER A 130 7.69 1.44 -11.01
N GLU A 131 7.78 0.14 -11.34
CA GLU A 131 6.61 -0.66 -11.73
C GLU A 131 5.54 -0.68 -10.63
N ILE A 132 5.93 -0.70 -9.35
CA ILE A 132 4.98 -0.62 -8.24
C ILE A 132 4.26 0.74 -8.23
N ARG A 133 4.98 1.86 -8.45
CA ARG A 133 4.36 3.20 -8.53
C ARG A 133 3.41 3.30 -9.71
N GLU A 134 3.80 2.79 -10.88
CA GLU A 134 2.96 2.73 -12.08
C GLU A 134 1.69 1.91 -11.84
N ILE A 135 1.80 0.72 -11.24
CA ILE A 135 0.63 -0.10 -10.87
C ILE A 135 -0.31 0.67 -9.94
N LEU A 136 0.22 1.38 -8.93
CA LEU A 136 -0.61 2.16 -8.01
C LEU A 136 -1.31 3.33 -8.73
N GLU A 137 -0.66 3.94 -9.71
CA GLU A 137 -1.23 5.00 -10.55
C GLU A 137 -2.32 4.48 -11.48
N GLU A 138 -2.07 3.38 -12.20
CA GLU A 138 -3.05 2.70 -13.05
C GLU A 138 -4.30 2.27 -12.26
N LEU A 139 -4.10 1.84 -11.01
CA LEU A 139 -5.18 1.50 -10.09
C LEU A 139 -5.83 2.73 -9.43
N GLY A 140 -5.36 3.95 -9.70
CA GLY A 140 -5.96 5.19 -9.20
C GLY A 140 -5.71 5.48 -7.72
N PHE A 141 -4.66 4.93 -7.13
CA PHE A 141 -4.25 5.19 -5.74
C PHE A 141 -3.31 6.37 -5.58
N THR A 142 -2.80 6.94 -6.68
CA THR A 142 -1.90 8.12 -6.69
C THR A 142 -2.60 9.33 -7.30
N GLY A 143 -2.04 10.53 -7.14
CA GLY A 143 -2.46 11.75 -7.84
C GLY A 143 -3.04 12.84 -6.94
N THR A 144 -2.69 14.09 -7.25
CA THR A 144 -3.48 15.29 -6.88
C THR A 144 -4.72 15.30 -7.77
N LYS A 145 -5.89 15.68 -7.25
CA LYS A 145 -7.13 15.73 -8.05
C LYS A 145 -6.91 16.51 -9.35
N LYS A 146 -6.78 15.81 -10.47
CA LYS A 146 -7.23 16.34 -11.75
C LYS A 146 -8.64 15.81 -11.91
N SER A 147 -9.61 16.73 -11.78
CA SER A 147 -10.99 16.45 -12.12
C SER A 147 -11.02 15.95 -13.55
N SER A 148 -11.34 14.67 -13.72
CA SER A 148 -11.83 14.14 -14.98
C SER A 148 -13.04 13.29 -14.64
N THR A 149 -14.18 13.96 -14.55
CA THR A 149 -15.47 13.41 -14.91
C THR A 149 -15.32 12.64 -16.22
N THR A 150 -15.59 11.34 -16.23
CA THR A 150 -16.28 10.64 -17.33
C THR A 150 -16.74 9.28 -16.81
N ASN A 151 -18.05 9.07 -16.84
CA ASN A 151 -18.71 7.78 -16.69
C ASN A 151 -18.32 6.87 -17.87
N SER A 152 -17.95 5.62 -17.61
CA SER A 152 -18.64 4.45 -18.21
C SER A 152 -17.93 3.12 -17.95
N SER A 153 -18.80 2.13 -17.79
CA SER A 153 -18.70 0.67 -17.83
C SER A 153 -17.57 0.01 -18.64
N THR A 154 -16.99 -1.02 -18.01
CA THR A 154 -16.65 -2.37 -18.50
C THR A 154 -16.14 -2.54 -19.94
N THR A 155 -14.91 -3.05 -20.11
CA THR A 155 -14.60 -4.40 -20.64
C THR A 155 -13.09 -4.62 -20.77
N GLU A 156 -12.67 -5.88 -20.55
CA GLU A 156 -11.30 -6.37 -20.69
C GLU A 156 -10.80 -6.24 -22.14
N THR A 157 -9.63 -5.64 -22.35
CA THR A 157 -8.70 -6.09 -23.40
C THR A 157 -7.28 -5.61 -23.08
N LYS A 158 -6.32 -6.54 -23.07
CA LYS A 158 -4.89 -6.31 -22.96
C LYS A 158 -4.34 -5.70 -24.26
N PRO A 159 -3.57 -4.59 -24.25
CA PRO A 159 -2.74 -4.24 -25.38
C PRO A 159 -1.25 -4.42 -25.05
N LYS A 160 -0.60 -5.17 -25.94
CA LYS A 160 0.85 -5.29 -26.14
C LYS A 160 1.27 -4.07 -26.95
N ILE A 161 2.15 -3.19 -26.44
CA ILE A 161 2.72 -2.10 -27.26
C ILE A 161 4.25 -2.00 -27.08
N THR A 162 4.88 -2.02 -28.25
CA THR A 162 6.29 -1.91 -28.57
C THR A 162 6.67 -0.42 -28.79
N LYS A 163 7.88 -0.06 -28.37
CA LYS A 163 8.76 1.03 -28.91
C LYS A 163 8.29 2.49 -28.80
N LYS A 164 9.04 3.31 -28.05
CA LYS A 164 10.08 4.28 -28.50
C LYS A 164 10.18 5.53 -27.60
N LYS A 165 11.43 5.77 -27.20
CA LYS A 165 12.08 6.90 -26.52
C LYS A 165 11.63 8.29 -26.99
N LYS A 166 11.35 9.19 -26.03
CA LYS A 166 11.73 10.62 -26.03
C LYS A 166 12.08 11.00 -24.59
N VAL A 167 13.36 11.29 -24.36
CA VAL A 167 13.89 11.95 -23.15
C VAL A 167 14.01 13.42 -23.51
N GLU A 168 13.59 14.32 -22.62
CA GLU A 168 14.39 15.47 -22.16
C GLU A 168 13.54 16.40 -21.25
N ASP A 169 14.20 16.87 -20.20
CA ASP A 169 13.78 17.80 -19.13
C ASP A 169 12.83 17.30 -18.03
N GLY A 170 11.76 16.56 -18.37
CA GLY A 170 10.81 16.06 -17.36
C GLY A 170 11.36 14.99 -16.39
N ASP A 171 12.50 14.38 -16.74
CA ASP A 171 13.12 13.27 -16.02
C ASP A 171 14.00 13.76 -14.86
N ILE A 172 14.80 14.82 -15.07
CA ILE A 172 15.71 15.37 -14.05
C ILE A 172 14.92 15.92 -12.86
N VAL A 173 13.83 16.64 -13.10
CA VAL A 173 12.97 17.17 -12.03
C VAL A 173 12.31 16.05 -11.23
N LYS A 174 11.94 14.93 -11.89
CA LYS A 174 11.39 13.75 -11.20
C LYS A 174 12.45 13.06 -10.36
N GLN A 175 13.65 12.87 -10.90
CA GLN A 175 14.79 12.27 -10.21
C GLN A 175 15.21 13.10 -8.99
N LEU A 176 15.26 14.42 -9.10
CA LEU A 176 15.54 15.32 -7.98
C LEU A 176 14.46 15.27 -6.89
N LYS A 177 13.17 15.21 -7.27
CA LYS A 177 12.07 15.05 -6.30
C LYS A 177 12.12 13.71 -5.58
N GLU A 178 12.43 12.63 -6.29
CA GLU A 178 12.59 11.31 -5.68
C GLU A 178 13.81 11.28 -4.75
N LEU A 179 14.94 11.84 -5.17
CA LEU A 179 16.15 11.94 -4.36
C LEU A 179 15.90 12.74 -3.08
N ASN A 180 15.17 13.86 -3.15
CA ASN A 180 14.79 14.65 -1.97
C ASN A 180 13.86 13.87 -1.04
N SER A 181 12.91 13.10 -1.60
CA SER A 181 12.05 12.22 -0.81
C SER A 181 12.84 11.13 -0.07
N LEU A 182 13.92 10.62 -0.65
CA LEU A 182 14.79 9.63 0.01
C LEU A 182 15.52 10.24 1.21
N LEU A 183 16.02 11.48 1.07
CA LEU A 183 16.66 12.23 2.16
C LEU A 183 15.69 12.52 3.30
N GLU A 184 14.50 13.06 3.00
CA GLU A 184 13.48 13.38 4.02
C GLU A 184 12.97 12.13 4.76
N SER A 185 12.97 10.98 4.08
CA SER A 185 12.60 9.70 4.69
C SER A 185 13.71 9.05 5.52
N GLY A 186 14.91 9.65 5.57
CA GLY A 186 16.08 9.13 6.28
C GLY A 186 16.64 7.83 5.68
N VAL A 187 16.28 7.52 4.42
CA VAL A 187 16.75 6.32 3.70
C VAL A 187 18.19 6.50 3.24
N ILE A 188 18.59 7.73 2.96
CA ILE A 188 19.96 8.13 2.60
C ILE A 188 20.44 9.23 3.56
N SER A 189 21.75 9.31 3.79
CA SER A 189 22.34 10.42 4.54
C SER A 189 22.42 11.69 3.69
N ALA A 190 22.67 12.84 4.33
CA ALA A 190 22.91 14.10 3.62
C ALA A 190 24.11 14.00 2.65
N GLU A 191 25.17 13.28 3.04
CA GLU A 191 26.35 13.05 2.20
C GLU A 191 26.03 12.19 0.97
N GLU A 192 25.20 11.16 1.14
CA GLU A 192 24.74 10.31 0.04
C GLU A 192 23.81 11.07 -0.91
N PHE A 193 22.96 11.96 -0.37
CA PHE A 193 22.12 12.86 -1.14
C PHE A 193 22.96 13.81 -2.00
N ASP A 194 23.97 14.47 -1.43
CA ASP A 194 24.81 15.41 -2.17
C ASP A 194 25.59 14.72 -3.29
N LYS A 195 26.12 13.52 -3.02
CA LYS A 195 26.82 12.70 -4.02
C LYS A 195 25.91 12.26 -5.16
N ALA A 196 24.67 11.86 -4.86
CA ALA A 196 23.69 11.46 -5.86
C ALA A 196 23.16 12.66 -6.66
N LYS A 197 22.93 13.80 -6.00
CA LYS A 197 22.48 15.04 -6.64
C LYS A 197 23.50 15.54 -7.65
N LYS A 198 24.79 15.49 -7.30
CA LYS A 198 25.87 15.88 -8.22
C LYS A 198 25.88 15.03 -9.50
N LYS A 199 25.69 13.71 -9.37
CA LYS A 199 25.62 12.78 -10.53
C LYS A 199 24.40 12.98 -11.44
N ILE A 200 23.32 13.55 -10.93
CA ILE A 200 22.10 13.83 -11.71
C ILE A 200 22.24 15.14 -12.51
N LEU A 201 23.10 16.06 -12.03
CA LEU A 201 23.32 17.39 -12.60
C LEU A 201 24.61 17.52 -13.43
N GLU A 202 25.45 16.48 -13.43
CA GLU A 202 26.61 16.31 -14.35
C GLU A 202 26.16 15.72 -15.68
#